data_AF-A0A833ZA70-F1
#
_entry.id   AF-A0A833ZA70-F1
#
_cell.length_a   1.000
_cell.length_b   1.000
_cell.length_c   1.000
_cell.angle_alpha   90.00
_cell.angle_beta   90.00
_cell.angle_gamma   90.00
#
_symmetry.space_group_name_H-M   'P 1'
#
loop_
_entity.id
_entity.type
_entity.pdbx_description
1 polymer ?
#
loop_
_entity_poly.entity_id
_entity_poly.type
_entity_poly.pdbx_seq_one_letter_code
_entity_poly.pdbx_strand_id
1 'polypeptide(L)'
;MVSLLYIDYLALVSQAEALKEENDSLRWQLDAYRNEVELLKQEQGKAHREDDPNKEQQLKLLQQALQGMQQENCASRLCASSQDSDYPLEKTLNSSPIKSEREALLVGIISTFLHVHPFGASIEYICSYLHRLDSKICTSDVECLMSRLQYTFKQEMTGVGASLEKRWKFCGFEGLKLT
;
A
#
# COMPACT_ATOMS: atom_id res chain seq x y z
N MET A 1 27.35 5.89 61.20
CA MET A 1 28.11 4.83 60.47
C MET A 1 27.17 3.72 60.01
N VAL A 2 26.40 3.07 60.89
CA VAL A 2 25.46 1.98 60.53
C VAL A 2 24.39 2.40 59.50
N SER A 3 23.81 3.60 59.62
CA SER A 3 22.80 4.10 58.68
C SER A 3 23.33 4.36 57.27
N LEU A 4 24.62 4.68 57.12
CA LEU A 4 25.23 4.91 55.81
C LEU A 4 25.41 3.59 55.06
N LEU A 5 25.90 2.55 55.75
CA LEU A 5 26.05 1.20 55.21
C LEU A 5 24.71 0.60 54.75
N TYR A 6 23.61 0.93 55.45
CA TYR A 6 22.28 0.49 55.06
C TYR A 6 21.80 1.16 53.75
N ILE A 7 22.13 2.44 53.55
CA ILE A 7 21.79 3.17 52.32
C ILE A 7 22.60 2.61 51.14
N ASP A 8 23.89 2.37 51.32
CA ASP A 8 24.75 1.79 50.27
C ASP A 8 24.30 0.36 49.90
N TYR A 9 23.87 -0.43 50.90
CA TYR A 9 23.30 -1.76 50.68
C TYR A 9 21.99 -1.71 49.88
N LEU A 10 21.08 -0.79 50.22
CA LEU A 10 19.84 -0.61 49.46
C LEU A 10 20.07 -0.11 48.03
N ALA A 11 21.03 0.79 47.83
CA ALA A 11 21.41 1.27 46.50
C ALA A 11 21.96 0.12 45.63
N LEU A 12 22.79 -0.75 46.21
CA LEU A 12 23.33 -1.93 45.53
C LEU A 12 22.23 -2.94 45.16
N VAL A 13 21.29 -3.20 46.07
CA VAL A 13 20.15 -4.09 45.81
C VAL A 13 19.28 -3.53 44.69
N SER A 14 18.96 -2.23 44.73
CA SER A 14 18.18 -1.57 43.67
C SER A 14 18.87 -1.63 42.31
N GLN A 15 20.19 -1.46 42.27
CA GLN A 15 20.96 -1.60 41.04
C GLN A 15 20.96 -3.06 40.51
N ALA A 16 21.05 -4.04 41.41
CA ALA A 16 20.98 -5.45 41.03
C ALA A 16 19.61 -5.84 40.48
N GLU A 17 18.53 -5.30 41.05
CA GLU A 17 17.16 -5.47 40.56
C GLU A 17 16.98 -4.85 39.17
N ALA A 18 17.46 -3.61 38.96
CA ALA A 18 17.40 -2.94 37.66
C ALA A 18 18.14 -3.72 36.56
N LEU A 19 19.34 -4.22 36.86
CA LEU A 19 20.11 -5.05 35.92
C LEU A 19 19.43 -6.39 35.63
N LYS A 20 18.73 -6.96 36.61
CA LYS A 20 17.95 -8.19 36.43
C LYS A 20 16.76 -7.96 35.51
N GLU A 21 16.03 -6.87 35.70
CA GLU A 21 14.93 -6.47 34.83
C GLU A 21 15.40 -6.22 33.39
N GLU A 22 16.55 -5.57 33.22
CA GLU A 22 17.15 -5.37 31.89
C GLU A 22 17.50 -6.72 31.22
N ASN A 23 18.07 -7.67 31.97
CA ASN A 23 18.37 -9.01 31.47
C ASN A 23 17.09 -9.79 31.08
N ASP A 24 16.02 -9.67 31.87
CA ASP A 24 14.74 -10.31 31.57
C ASP A 24 14.10 -9.71 30.32
N SER A 25 14.18 -8.39 30.15
CA SER A 25 13.76 -7.68 28.95
C SER A 25 14.53 -8.13 27.71
N LEU A 26 15.87 -8.22 27.79
CA LEU A 26 16.73 -8.69 26.71
C LEU A 26 16.43 -10.15 26.32
N ARG A 27 16.15 -11.01 27.30
CA ARG A 27 15.74 -12.41 27.06
C ARG A 27 14.46 -12.49 26.25
N TRP A 28 13.45 -11.69 26.60
CA TRP A 28 12.21 -11.63 25.81
C TRP A 28 12.44 -11.11 24.39
N GLN A 29 13.30 -10.11 24.24
CA GLN A 29 13.61 -9.56 22.91
C GLN A 29 14.32 -10.61 22.03
N LEU A 30 15.25 -11.39 22.58
CA LEU A 30 15.90 -12.49 21.86
C LEU A 30 14.91 -13.60 21.47
N ASP A 31 13.95 -13.93 22.34
CA ASP A 31 12.92 -14.92 22.04
C ASP A 31 12.00 -14.45 20.91
N ALA A 32 11.61 -13.17 20.92
CA ALA A 32 10.84 -12.56 19.84
C ALA A 32 11.57 -12.63 18.48
N TYR A 33 12.85 -12.23 18.44
CA TYR A 33 13.65 -12.32 17.22
C TYR A 33 13.86 -13.76 16.76
N ARG A 34 14.05 -14.69 17.70
CA ARG A 34 14.17 -16.11 17.38
C ARG A 34 12.89 -16.63 16.71
N ASN A 35 11.73 -16.30 17.27
CA ASN A 35 10.42 -16.69 16.71
C ASN A 35 10.21 -16.11 15.30
N GLU A 36 10.59 -14.84 15.09
CA GLU A 36 10.49 -14.19 13.78
C GLU A 36 11.40 -14.87 12.73
N VAL A 37 12.64 -15.22 13.10
CA VAL A 37 13.57 -15.95 12.23
C VAL A 37 13.04 -17.35 11.90
N GLU A 38 12.46 -18.06 12.86
CA GLU A 38 11.85 -19.37 12.63
C GLU A 38 10.65 -19.27 11.68
N LEU A 39 9.83 -18.22 11.80
CA LEU A 39 8.70 -17.95 10.90
C LEU A 39 9.18 -17.66 9.46
N LEU A 40 10.17 -16.79 9.29
CA LEU A 40 10.73 -16.45 7.98
C LEU A 40 11.35 -17.68 7.28
N LYS A 41 12.04 -18.55 8.03
CA LYS A 41 12.56 -19.82 7.50
C LYS A 41 11.45 -20.76 7.05
N GLN A 42 10.34 -20.81 7.78
CA GLN A 42 9.19 -21.63 7.40
C GLN A 42 8.52 -21.11 6.12
N GLU A 43 8.37 -19.80 5.97
CA GLU A 43 7.79 -19.18 4.79
C GLU A 43 8.65 -19.42 3.55
N GLN A 44 9.97 -19.26 3.66
CA GLN A 44 10.91 -19.57 2.58
C GLN A 44 10.91 -21.07 2.21
N GLY A 45 10.77 -21.96 3.19
CA GLY A 45 10.64 -23.41 2.96
C GLY A 45 9.33 -23.81 2.29
N LYS A 46 8.24 -23.04 2.48
CA LYS A 46 6.95 -23.24 1.81
C LYS A 46 6.96 -22.70 0.37
N ALA A 47 7.61 -21.57 0.13
CA ALA A 47 7.78 -21.00 -1.21
C ALA A 47 8.52 -21.95 -2.17
N HIS A 48 9.37 -22.84 -1.66
CA HIS A 48 10.07 -23.85 -2.47
C HIS A 48 9.24 -25.14 -2.72
N ARG A 49 8.05 -25.29 -2.11
CA ARG A 49 7.20 -26.48 -2.27
C ARG A 49 5.94 -26.25 -3.12
N GLU A 50 5.75 -25.06 -3.68
CA GLU A 50 4.58 -24.72 -4.51
C GLU A 50 4.73 -25.01 -6.02
N ASP A 51 5.72 -25.81 -6.45
CA ASP A 51 5.73 -26.43 -7.79
C ASP A 51 4.78 -27.65 -7.82
N ASP A 52 3.49 -27.43 -7.55
CA ASP A 52 2.46 -28.46 -7.67
C ASP A 52 2.00 -28.55 -9.15
N PRO A 53 2.34 -29.62 -9.90
CA PRO A 53 2.00 -29.76 -11.32
C PRO A 53 0.48 -29.75 -11.57
N ASN A 54 -0.32 -29.99 -10.53
CA ASN A 54 -1.77 -29.99 -10.62
C ASN A 54 -2.36 -28.57 -10.76
N LYS A 55 -1.73 -27.55 -10.14
CA LYS A 55 -2.14 -26.14 -10.30
C LYS A 55 -1.84 -25.64 -11.72
N GLU A 56 -0.72 -26.03 -12.32
CA GLU A 56 -0.37 -25.67 -13.70
C GLU A 56 -1.34 -26.33 -14.71
N GLN A 57 -1.71 -27.58 -14.48
CA GLN A 57 -2.73 -28.26 -15.28
C GLN A 57 -4.10 -27.56 -15.18
N GLN A 58 -4.49 -27.15 -13.96
CA GLN A 58 -5.74 -26.43 -13.74
C GLN A 58 -5.74 -25.04 -14.42
N LEU A 59 -4.60 -24.34 -14.41
CA LEU A 59 -4.41 -23.06 -15.13
C LEU A 59 -4.49 -23.24 -16.65
N LYS A 60 -3.87 -24.29 -17.21
CA LYS A 60 -3.96 -24.61 -18.65
C LYS A 60 -5.39 -24.89 -19.09
N LEU A 61 -6.15 -25.65 -18.29
CA LEU A 61 -7.55 -25.97 -18.60
C LEU A 61 -8.43 -24.71 -18.58
N LEU A 62 -8.22 -23.83 -17.60
CA LEU A 62 -8.91 -22.53 -17.52
C LEU A 62 -8.57 -21.62 -18.71
N GLN A 63 -7.30 -21.57 -19.09
CA GLN A 63 -6.83 -20.76 -20.23
C GLN A 63 -7.44 -21.25 -21.55
N GLN A 64 -7.55 -22.57 -21.73
CA GLN A 64 -8.18 -23.17 -22.90
C GLN A 64 -9.69 -22.90 -22.96
N ALA A 65 -10.40 -22.95 -21.83
CA ALA A 65 -11.81 -22.58 -21.75
C ALA A 65 -12.05 -21.10 -22.07
N LEU A 66 -11.15 -20.21 -21.62
CA LEU A 66 -11.23 -18.78 -21.88
C LEU A 66 -11.05 -18.45 -23.38
N GLN A 67 -10.12 -19.12 -24.06
CA GLN A 67 -9.95 -18.98 -25.51
C GLN A 67 -11.16 -19.48 -26.31
N GLY A 68 -11.79 -20.57 -25.87
CA GLY A 68 -13.01 -21.09 -26.49
C GLY A 68 -14.17 -20.09 -26.43
N MET A 69 -14.39 -19.47 -25.27
CA MET A 69 -15.45 -18.46 -25.09
C MET A 69 -15.17 -17.14 -25.85
N GLN A 70 -13.90 -16.75 -26.01
CA GLN A 70 -13.55 -15.58 -26.83
C GLN A 70 -13.83 -15.81 -28.32
N GLN A 71 -13.78 -17.05 -28.80
CA GLN A 71 -14.07 -17.38 -30.19
C GLN A 71 -15.57 -17.41 -30.49
N GLU A 72 -16.42 -17.74 -29.51
CA GLU A 72 -17.88 -17.73 -29.63
C GLU A 72 -18.47 -16.31 -29.70
N ASN A 73 -17.83 -15.33 -29.08
CA ASN A 73 -18.33 -13.94 -29.02
C ASN A 73 -17.97 -13.08 -30.25
N CYS A 74 -17.23 -13.64 -31.22
CA CYS A 74 -16.84 -12.94 -32.44
C CYS A 74 -17.85 -13.10 -33.60
N ALA A 75 -18.88 -13.94 -33.44
CA ALA A 75 -19.90 -14.21 -34.47
C ALA A 75 -21.21 -13.39 -34.33
N SER A 76 -21.39 -12.60 -33.26
CA SER A 76 -22.71 -12.10 -32.87
C SER A 76 -22.80 -10.58 -32.68
N ARG A 77 -22.05 -9.77 -33.45
CA ARG A 77 -22.08 -8.29 -33.36
C ARG A 77 -22.58 -7.58 -34.61
N LEU A 78 -23.44 -8.22 -35.40
CA LEU A 78 -24.28 -7.51 -36.36
C LEU A 78 -25.68 -7.32 -35.75
N CYS A 79 -26.08 -6.05 -35.67
CA CYS A 79 -27.45 -5.55 -35.41
C CYS A 79 -27.93 -5.53 -33.96
N ALA A 80 -27.98 -4.33 -33.35
CA ALA A 80 -29.25 -3.64 -33.04
C ALA A 80 -29.03 -2.43 -32.12
N SER A 81 -29.60 -1.31 -32.55
CA SER A 81 -29.77 -0.05 -31.81
C SER A 81 -30.94 -0.15 -30.83
N SER A 82 -30.89 0.72 -29.80
CA SER A 82 -32.00 1.38 -29.08
C SER A 82 -32.41 0.85 -27.68
N GLN A 83 -32.34 1.80 -26.74
CA GLN A 83 -33.24 2.08 -25.61
C GLN A 83 -33.20 1.28 -24.29
N ASP A 84 -33.02 2.11 -23.25
CA ASP A 84 -33.65 2.14 -21.92
C ASP A 84 -33.20 1.24 -20.76
N SER A 85 -32.74 1.98 -19.74
CA SER A 85 -33.03 1.83 -18.30
C SER A 85 -32.52 0.60 -17.52
N ASP A 86 -32.22 0.92 -16.26
CA ASP A 86 -31.97 0.09 -15.09
C ASP A 86 -30.54 -0.41 -14.81
N TYR A 87 -30.14 -0.18 -13.56
CA TYR A 87 -28.82 -0.38 -12.97
C TYR A 87 -28.27 -1.81 -13.20
N PRO A 88 -26.97 -1.92 -13.51
CA PRO A 88 -26.21 -3.05 -12.98
C PRO A 88 -24.89 -2.62 -12.34
N LEU A 89 -24.66 -3.12 -11.13
CA LEU A 89 -23.34 -3.31 -10.53
C LEU A 89 -22.43 -4.02 -11.55
N GLU A 90 -21.70 -3.25 -12.35
CA GLU A 90 -20.70 -3.75 -13.27
C GLU A 90 -19.44 -4.13 -12.48
N LYS A 91 -19.31 -5.45 -12.31
CA LYS A 91 -18.10 -6.17 -11.94
C LYS A 91 -16.89 -5.67 -12.75
N THR A 92 -16.10 -4.77 -12.18
CA THR A 92 -14.72 -4.52 -12.62
C THR A 92 -13.81 -5.57 -11.99
N LEU A 93 -13.92 -6.79 -12.49
CA LEU A 93 -12.95 -7.83 -12.22
C LEU A 93 -11.62 -7.47 -12.92
N ASN A 94 -10.59 -7.26 -12.10
CA ASN A 94 -9.21 -7.67 -12.34
C ASN A 94 -8.25 -6.70 -13.06
N SER A 95 -8.12 -5.49 -12.54
CA SER A 95 -6.79 -4.86 -12.47
C SER A 95 -6.63 -4.19 -11.11
N SER A 96 -5.64 -4.60 -10.32
CA SER A 96 -5.27 -3.83 -9.13
C SER A 96 -5.00 -2.38 -9.56
N PRO A 97 -5.50 -1.36 -8.83
CA PRO A 97 -5.27 0.05 -9.19
C PRO A 97 -3.78 0.41 -9.24
N ILE A 98 -2.93 -0.41 -8.64
CA ILE A 98 -1.47 -0.35 -8.62
C ILE A 98 -0.92 -1.55 -9.41
N LYS A 99 -0.04 -1.28 -10.37
CA LYS A 99 0.52 -2.23 -11.35
C LYS A 99 1.98 -2.62 -11.07
N SER A 100 2.66 -1.92 -10.16
CA SER A 100 4.05 -2.18 -9.82
C SER A 100 4.40 -1.70 -8.41
N GLU A 101 5.48 -2.25 -7.84
CA GLU A 101 6.07 -1.78 -6.59
C GLU A 101 6.47 -0.30 -6.68
N ARG A 102 6.99 0.13 -7.84
CA ARG A 102 7.33 1.53 -8.10
C ARG A 102 6.12 2.46 -7.94
N GLU A 103 4.95 2.06 -8.45
CA GLU A 103 3.72 2.83 -8.26
C GLU A 103 3.32 2.89 -6.77
N ALA A 104 3.45 1.78 -6.03
CA ALA A 104 3.15 1.77 -4.59
C ALA A 104 4.05 2.73 -3.79
N LEU A 105 5.35 2.76 -4.10
CA LEU A 105 6.31 3.69 -3.49
C LEU A 105 5.96 5.15 -3.81
N LEU A 106 5.63 5.45 -5.08
CA LEU A 106 5.19 6.78 -5.49
C LEU A 106 3.93 7.21 -4.74
N VAL A 107 2.95 6.32 -4.59
CA VAL A 107 1.73 6.61 -3.80
C VAL A 107 2.11 6.98 -2.37
N GLY A 108 2.96 6.21 -1.69
CA GLY A 108 3.39 6.52 -0.32
C GLY A 108 4.08 7.89 -0.19
N ILE A 109 4.98 8.21 -1.12
CA ILE A 109 5.69 9.49 -1.14
C ILE A 109 4.72 10.65 -1.42
N ILE A 110 3.83 10.51 -2.41
CA ILE A 110 2.85 11.55 -2.76
C ILE A 110 1.83 11.73 -1.63
N SER A 111 1.37 10.65 -0.99
CA SER A 111 0.47 10.70 0.16
C SER A 111 1.10 11.48 1.32
N THR A 112 2.34 11.17 1.71
CA THR A 112 3.04 11.87 2.79
C THR A 112 3.28 13.35 2.45
N PHE A 113 3.65 13.65 1.21
CA PHE A 113 3.80 15.02 0.72
C PHE A 113 2.47 15.79 0.79
N LEU A 114 1.40 15.27 0.22
CA LEU A 114 0.10 15.95 0.18
C LEU A 114 -0.54 16.06 1.56
N HIS A 115 -0.25 15.15 2.49
CA HIS A 115 -0.79 15.20 3.85
C HIS A 115 -0.38 16.48 4.60
N VAL A 116 0.82 17.01 4.34
CA VAL A 116 1.28 18.28 4.93
C VAL A 116 0.82 19.53 4.15
N HIS A 117 0.03 19.35 3.07
CA HIS A 117 -0.49 20.43 2.23
C HIS A 117 -2.02 20.56 2.35
N PRO A 118 -2.55 21.35 3.31
CA PRO A 118 -3.99 21.46 3.56
C PRO A 118 -4.80 21.97 2.36
N PHE A 119 -4.18 22.79 1.50
CA PHE A 119 -4.79 23.32 0.28
C PHE A 119 -4.44 22.51 -0.98
N GLY A 120 -3.75 21.38 -0.81
CA GLY A 120 -3.24 20.58 -1.92
C GLY A 120 -2.11 21.26 -2.71
N ALA A 121 -1.67 20.58 -3.76
CA ALA A 121 -0.55 20.99 -4.60
C ALA A 121 -0.88 20.81 -6.08
N SER A 122 -0.30 21.64 -6.94
CA SER A 122 -0.37 21.42 -8.39
C SER A 122 0.48 20.21 -8.80
N ILE A 123 0.18 19.63 -9.97
CA ILE A 123 0.94 18.48 -10.48
C ILE A 123 2.42 18.83 -10.72
N GLU A 124 2.69 20.06 -11.16
CA GLU A 124 4.04 20.57 -11.39
C GLU A 124 4.83 20.66 -10.09
N TYR A 125 4.18 21.08 -9.00
CA TYR A 125 4.86 21.16 -7.70
C TYR A 125 5.17 19.77 -7.14
N ILE A 126 4.21 18.83 -7.24
CA ILE A 126 4.42 17.43 -6.87
C ILE A 126 5.59 16.82 -7.67
N CYS A 127 5.59 17.01 -8.99
CA CYS A 127 6.65 16.47 -9.84
C CYS A 127 8.00 17.11 -9.53
N SER A 128 8.05 18.41 -9.26
CA SER A 128 9.27 19.09 -8.82
C SER A 128 9.83 18.52 -7.51
N TYR A 129 8.95 18.17 -6.56
CA TYR A 129 9.36 17.49 -5.33
C TYR A 129 9.93 16.10 -5.62
N LEU A 130 9.22 15.31 -6.44
CA LEU A 130 9.61 13.94 -6.82
C LEU A 130 10.91 13.89 -7.63
N HIS A 131 11.16 14.85 -8.51
CA HIS A 131 12.39 14.94 -9.31
C HIS A 131 13.65 15.12 -8.47
N ARG A 132 13.54 15.67 -7.26
CA ARG A 132 14.67 15.73 -6.31
C ARG A 132 15.04 14.36 -5.75
N LEU A 133 14.12 13.39 -5.81
CA LEU A 133 14.32 12.02 -5.36
C LEU A 133 14.72 11.10 -6.52
N ASP A 134 14.05 11.23 -7.66
CA ASP A 134 14.34 10.47 -8.89
C ASP A 134 14.06 11.35 -10.13
N SER A 135 15.12 11.68 -10.86
CA SER A 135 15.04 12.52 -12.07
C SER A 135 14.38 11.82 -13.28
N LYS A 136 14.14 10.51 -13.20
CA LYS A 136 13.48 9.73 -14.27
C LYS A 136 11.96 9.75 -14.17
N ILE A 137 11.38 10.45 -13.20
CA ILE A 137 9.92 10.51 -13.03
C ILE A 137 9.29 11.34 -14.15
N CYS A 138 8.29 10.79 -14.84
CA CYS A 138 7.53 11.50 -15.87
C CYS A 138 6.24 12.09 -15.28
N THR A 139 5.98 13.37 -15.54
CA THR A 139 4.79 14.09 -15.04
C THR A 139 3.49 13.41 -15.45
N SER A 140 3.40 12.95 -16.69
CA SER A 140 2.22 12.23 -17.22
C SER A 140 1.90 10.96 -16.46
N ASP A 141 2.93 10.23 -16.04
CA ASP A 141 2.77 8.95 -15.36
C ASP A 141 2.26 9.16 -13.94
N VAL A 142 2.77 10.21 -13.27
CA VAL A 142 2.30 10.64 -11.94
C VAL A 142 0.84 11.08 -12.02
N GLU A 143 0.49 11.91 -13.00
CA GLU A 143 -0.89 12.38 -13.18
C GLU A 143 -1.86 11.22 -13.49
N CYS A 144 -1.45 10.27 -14.35
CA CYS A 144 -2.23 9.08 -14.65
C CYS A 144 -2.42 8.18 -13.42
N LEU A 145 -1.36 7.98 -12.63
CA LEU A 145 -1.41 7.20 -11.40
C LEU A 145 -2.38 7.82 -10.39
N MET A 146 -2.29 9.13 -10.15
CA MET A 146 -3.18 9.83 -9.24
C MET A 146 -4.63 9.83 -9.72
N SER A 147 -4.85 9.97 -11.03
CA SER A 147 -6.20 9.90 -11.64
C SER A 147 -6.84 8.52 -11.56
N ARG A 148 -6.04 7.45 -11.52
CA ARG A 148 -6.50 6.07 -11.29
C ARG A 148 -6.91 5.82 -9.83
N LEU A 149 -6.32 6.55 -8.88
CA LEU A 149 -6.48 6.34 -7.44
C LEU A 149 -7.40 7.39 -6.82
N GLN A 150 -8.63 7.51 -7.33
CA GLN A 150 -9.57 8.59 -6.97
C GLN A 150 -10.02 8.58 -5.50
N TYR A 151 -9.94 7.42 -4.83
CA TYR A 151 -10.23 7.29 -3.39
C TYR A 151 -9.04 7.67 -2.49
N THR A 152 -7.85 7.84 -3.07
CA THR A 152 -6.62 8.22 -2.35
C THR A 152 -6.24 9.66 -2.65
N PHE A 153 -6.37 10.08 -3.91
CA PHE A 153 -6.05 11.40 -4.40
C PHE A 153 -7.24 11.99 -5.15
N LYS A 154 -7.62 13.21 -4.80
CA LYS A 154 -8.71 13.94 -5.42
C LYS A 154 -8.19 15.22 -6.06
N GLN A 155 -8.57 15.47 -7.31
CA GLN A 155 -8.29 16.73 -7.97
C GLN A 155 -9.44 17.70 -7.70
N GLU A 156 -9.12 18.86 -7.13
CA GLU A 156 -10.07 19.92 -6.80
C GLU A 156 -9.70 21.20 -7.54
N MET A 157 -10.72 21.95 -7.95
CA MET A 157 -10.52 23.29 -8.50
C MET A 157 -10.61 24.29 -7.36
N THR A 158 -9.56 25.09 -7.18
CA THR A 158 -9.50 26.14 -6.16
C THR A 158 -9.36 27.49 -6.84
N GLY A 159 -10.11 28.50 -6.42
CA GLY A 159 -10.08 29.86 -6.98
C GLY A 159 -11.33 30.22 -7.79
N VAL A 160 -11.36 31.42 -8.36
CA VAL A 160 -12.51 31.94 -9.14
C VAL A 160 -12.00 32.73 -10.35
N GLY A 161 -12.52 32.43 -11.54
CA GLY A 161 -12.19 33.15 -12.77
C GLY A 161 -10.72 32.95 -13.17
N ALA A 162 -9.95 34.05 -13.23
CA ALA A 162 -8.56 34.03 -13.67
C ALA A 162 -7.58 33.34 -12.68
N SER A 163 -8.00 33.11 -11.43
CA SER A 163 -7.20 32.41 -10.41
C SER A 163 -7.59 30.94 -10.21
N LEU A 164 -8.34 30.36 -11.15
CA LEU A 164 -8.75 28.95 -11.07
C LEU A 164 -7.54 28.03 -11.26
N GLU A 165 -7.22 27.25 -10.23
CA GLU A 165 -6.08 26.33 -10.21
C GLU A 165 -6.53 24.88 -9.98
N LYS A 166 -5.88 23.96 -10.69
CA LYS A 166 -6.02 22.51 -10.46
C LYS A 166 -5.09 22.09 -9.33
N ARG A 167 -5.65 21.59 -8.22
CA ARG A 167 -4.86 21.12 -7.08
C ARG A 167 -5.24 19.70 -6.69
N TRP A 168 -4.24 18.88 -6.43
CA TRP A 168 -4.41 17.53 -5.90
C TRP A 168 -4.40 17.55 -4.37
N LYS A 169 -5.33 16.83 -3.75
CA LYS A 169 -5.42 16.60 -2.32
C LYS A 169 -5.39 15.12 -1.99
N PHE A 170 -4.87 14.81 -0.82
CA PHE A 170 -4.91 13.46 -0.27
C PHE A 170 -6.20 13.26 0.55
N CYS A 171 -6.99 12.24 0.21
CA CYS A 171 -8.26 11.90 0.86
C CYS A 171 -8.32 10.43 1.33
N GLY A 172 -7.18 9.72 1.35
CA GLY A 172 -7.14 8.29 1.66
C GLY A 172 -7.66 7.88 3.05
N PHE A 173 -7.75 8.81 4.01
CA PHE A 173 -8.30 8.56 5.34
C PHE A 173 -9.81 8.86 5.45
N GLU A 174 -10.43 9.49 4.45
CA GLU A 174 -11.85 9.84 4.50
C GLU A 174 -12.73 8.58 4.47
N GLY A 175 -12.32 7.55 3.73
CA GLY A 175 -13.00 6.25 3.67
C GLY A 175 -12.91 5.42 4.96
N LEU A 176 -11.94 5.70 5.84
CA LEU A 176 -11.79 5.00 7.12
C LEU A 176 -12.74 5.52 8.21
N LYS A 177 -13.39 6.67 7.99
CA LYS A 177 -14.34 7.27 8.94
C LYS A 177 -15.76 6.70 8.86
N LEU A 178 -15.99 5.71 8.00
CA LEU A 178 -17.30 5.09 7.74
C LEU A 178 -17.42 3.67 8.34
N THR A 179 -16.55 3.30 9.28
CA THR A 179 -16.60 2.01 10.00
C THR A 179 -16.42 2.25 11.49
#